data_AF-A0A2H0XE64-F1
#
_entry.id   AF-A0A2H0XE64-F1
#
_cell.length_a   1.000
_cell.length_b   1.000
_cell.length_c   1.000
_cell.angle_alpha   90.00
_cell.angle_beta   90.00
_cell.angle_gamma   90.00
#
_symmetry.space_group_name_H-M   'P 1'
#
loop_
_entity.id
_entity.type
_entity.pdbx_description
1 polymer ?
#
loop_
_entity_poly.entity_id
_entity_poly.type
_entity_poly.pdbx_seq_one_letter_code
_entity_poly.pdbx_strand_id
1 'polypeptide(L)'
;VVSAVDNDTRAQYFKPPFSYIYYLVILAFKLSPVTLLVFIGSLIAFVQHFKRKESARGRFVLAYFLTFLLALTLSTKKIDRYALALVQPVLLFVSLYLAKLKYKTLISVIVLQLISTVFIYFTNYPVISGHYSPVFGGVKTALNMDVYENSGEYFAQAAFYLNSLGRADVYVPDNYESFKYFYQGNTLRNYSESTKYAVTSVDFDRKASRNVVGCEKLDKAFGPSFQVPFVYVFRCDI
;
A
#
# COMPACT_ATOMS: atom_id res chain seq x y z
N VAL A 1 19.69 22.35 0.68
CA VAL A 1 18.21 22.35 0.74
C VAL A 1 17.78 21.05 1.39
N VAL A 2 17.71 21.00 2.74
CA VAL A 2 17.39 19.76 3.49
C VAL A 2 16.09 19.89 4.28
N SER A 3 15.59 21.11 4.51
CA SER A 3 14.49 21.38 5.46
C SER A 3 13.12 21.61 4.82
N ALA A 4 12.85 21.08 3.63
CA ALA A 4 11.53 21.28 3.02
C ALA A 4 10.41 20.52 3.75
N VAL A 5 10.74 19.47 4.53
CA VAL A 5 9.78 18.61 5.25
C VAL A 5 10.45 17.99 6.50
N ASP A 6 11.02 18.81 7.38
CA ASP A 6 11.67 18.33 8.63
C ASP A 6 10.67 17.98 9.74
N ASN A 7 9.40 18.38 9.60
CA ASN A 7 8.34 18.10 10.61
C ASN A 7 7.45 16.90 10.26
N ASP A 8 7.88 16.02 9.35
CA ASP A 8 7.11 14.81 9.06
C ASP A 8 7.19 13.87 10.26
N THR A 9 6.05 13.68 10.92
CA THR A 9 5.87 12.75 12.04
C THR A 9 6.37 11.34 11.69
N ARG A 10 6.38 10.98 10.40
CA ARG A 10 6.91 9.71 9.86
C ARG A 10 8.38 9.47 10.14
N ALA A 11 9.22 10.52 10.22
CA ALA A 11 10.65 10.37 10.48
C ALA A 11 10.94 9.67 11.83
N GLN A 12 10.03 9.78 12.80
CA GLN A 12 10.17 9.16 14.11
C GLN A 12 9.91 7.65 14.10
N TYR A 13 9.11 7.15 13.14
CA TYR A 13 8.71 5.75 13.07
C TYR A 13 9.73 4.87 12.34
N PHE A 14 10.44 5.42 11.35
CA PHE A 14 11.41 4.66 10.56
C PHE A 14 12.83 4.81 11.10
N LYS A 15 13.09 4.26 12.29
CA LYS A 15 14.44 4.19 12.87
C LYS A 15 15.24 3.00 12.31
N PRO A 16 16.58 3.11 12.20
CA PRO A 16 17.44 1.96 12.00
C PRO A 16 17.22 0.88 13.08
N PRO A 17 17.33 -0.42 12.76
CA PRO A 17 17.72 -0.98 11.46
C PRO A 17 16.56 -1.12 10.46
N PHE A 18 15.32 -0.92 10.90
CA PHE A 18 14.13 -1.16 10.08
C PHE A 18 14.09 -0.29 8.82
N SER A 19 14.53 0.96 8.94
CA SER A 19 14.63 1.90 7.81
C SER A 19 15.47 1.37 6.64
N TYR A 20 16.47 0.52 6.90
CA TYR A 20 17.35 -0.03 5.87
C TYR A 20 16.69 -1.13 5.03
N ILE A 21 15.72 -1.83 5.62
CA ILE A 21 15.00 -2.94 4.99
C ILE A 21 13.56 -2.60 4.60
N TYR A 22 13.09 -1.38 4.90
CA TYR A 22 11.72 -0.94 4.67
C TYR A 22 11.20 -1.28 3.26
N TYR A 23 11.94 -0.93 2.21
CA TYR A 23 11.48 -1.16 0.84
C TYR A 23 11.50 -2.64 0.44
N LEU A 24 12.34 -3.47 1.05
CA LEU A 24 12.29 -4.92 0.86
C LEU A 24 11.03 -5.49 1.51
N VAL A 25 10.69 -5.02 2.71
CA VAL A 25 9.47 -5.41 3.43
C VAL A 25 8.23 -4.97 2.65
N ILE A 26 8.15 -3.71 2.23
CA ILE A 26 7.04 -3.20 1.40
C ILE A 26 6.93 -3.97 0.09
N LEU A 27 8.04 -4.22 -0.61
CA LEU A 27 8.02 -4.98 -1.86
C LEU A 27 7.46 -6.40 -1.63
N ALA A 28 7.87 -7.06 -0.55
CA ALA A 28 7.37 -8.37 -0.18
C ALA A 28 5.85 -8.37 0.11
N PHE A 29 5.34 -7.29 0.70
CA PHE A 29 3.91 -7.10 0.91
C PHE A 29 3.15 -6.71 -0.38
N LYS A 30 3.71 -5.90 -1.28
CA LYS A 30 2.98 -5.42 -2.46
C LYS A 30 2.99 -6.41 -3.63
N LEU A 31 3.95 -7.33 -3.69
CA LEU A 31 3.98 -8.37 -4.74
C LEU A 31 2.94 -9.46 -4.48
N SER A 32 2.28 -9.91 -5.54
CA SER A 32 1.39 -11.08 -5.46
C SER A 32 2.17 -12.33 -5.00
N PRO A 33 1.53 -13.30 -4.33
CA PRO A 33 2.21 -14.52 -3.86
C PRO A 33 3.02 -15.23 -4.95
N VAL A 34 2.45 -15.32 -6.16
CA VAL A 34 3.08 -15.97 -7.30
C VAL A 34 4.29 -15.18 -7.77
N THR A 35 4.14 -13.88 -7.98
CA THR A 35 5.25 -13.00 -8.42
C THR A 35 6.40 -13.01 -7.41
N LEU A 36 6.08 -12.97 -6.11
CA LEU A 36 7.05 -13.04 -5.03
C LEU A 36 7.85 -14.35 -5.05
N LEU A 37 7.17 -15.50 -5.14
CA LEU A 37 7.83 -16.81 -5.16
C LEU A 37 8.71 -16.98 -6.40
N VAL A 38 8.23 -16.57 -7.58
CA VAL A 38 9.01 -16.62 -8.82
C VAL A 38 10.20 -15.66 -8.75
N PHE A 39 10.03 -14.48 -8.14
CA PHE A 39 11.13 -13.54 -7.92
C PHE A 39 12.21 -14.13 -7.00
N ILE A 40 11.83 -14.70 -5.86
CA ILE A 40 12.77 -15.39 -4.96
C ILE A 40 13.48 -16.54 -5.69
N GLY A 41 12.75 -17.37 -6.43
CA GLY A 41 13.32 -18.44 -7.24
C GLY A 41 14.30 -17.92 -8.30
N SER A 42 13.99 -16.78 -8.93
CA SER A 42 14.86 -16.13 -9.91
C SER A 42 16.18 -15.65 -9.28
N LEU A 43 16.14 -15.10 -8.06
CA LEU A 43 17.32 -14.67 -7.32
C LEU A 43 18.20 -15.86 -6.93
N ILE A 44 17.60 -16.94 -6.42
CA ILE A 44 18.32 -18.16 -6.04
C ILE A 44 19.02 -18.77 -7.27
N ALA A 45 18.29 -18.94 -8.37
CA ALA A 45 18.84 -19.48 -9.62
C ALA A 45 19.95 -18.57 -10.19
N PHE A 46 19.80 -17.25 -10.07
CA PHE A 46 20.82 -16.30 -10.48
C PHE A 46 22.10 -16.43 -9.65
N VAL A 47 22.00 -16.54 -8.32
CA VAL A 47 23.15 -16.74 -7.43
C VAL A 47 23.88 -18.05 -7.75
N GLN A 48 23.15 -19.15 -7.96
CA GLN A 48 23.74 -20.44 -8.32
C GLN A 48 24.49 -20.43 -9.66
N HIS A 49 24.09 -19.55 -10.58
CA HIS A 49 24.68 -19.44 -11.91
C HIS A 49 25.49 -18.15 -12.13
N PHE A 50 25.83 -17.42 -11.06
CA PHE A 50 26.43 -16.09 -11.13
C PHE A 50 27.73 -16.05 -11.95
N LYS A 51 28.56 -17.11 -11.82
CA LYS A 51 29.86 -17.23 -12.49
C LYS A 51 29.77 -17.54 -14.00
N ARG A 52 28.60 -17.90 -14.53
CA ARG A 52 28.44 -18.24 -15.96
C ARG A 52 28.42 -16.97 -16.81
N LYS A 53 29.03 -17.02 -18.00
CA LYS A 53 29.09 -15.88 -18.94
C LYS A 53 27.69 -15.37 -19.36
N GLU A 54 26.71 -16.26 -19.40
CA GLU A 54 25.28 -15.94 -19.62
C GLU A 54 24.66 -15.03 -18.53
N SER A 55 25.35 -14.80 -17.41
CA SER A 55 24.85 -13.96 -16.30
C SER A 55 24.94 -12.46 -16.57
N ALA A 56 25.55 -12.00 -17.66
CA ALA A 56 25.73 -10.56 -17.93
C ALA A 56 24.42 -9.77 -17.89
N ARG A 57 23.35 -10.28 -18.52
CA ARG A 57 22.02 -9.65 -18.48
C ARG A 57 21.45 -9.62 -17.06
N GLY A 58 21.52 -10.74 -16.33
CA GLY A 58 21.06 -10.82 -14.95
C GLY A 58 21.84 -9.89 -14.00
N ARG A 59 23.16 -9.73 -14.21
CA ARG A 59 23.99 -8.78 -13.46
C ARG A 59 23.58 -7.34 -13.71
N PHE A 60 23.27 -6.98 -14.95
CA PHE A 60 22.75 -5.65 -15.28
C PHE A 60 21.40 -5.39 -14.59
N VAL A 61 20.46 -6.34 -14.67
CA VAL A 61 19.16 -6.20 -13.99
C VAL A 61 19.34 -6.15 -12.46
N LEU A 62 20.30 -6.88 -11.88
CA LEU A 62 20.62 -6.79 -10.46
C LEU A 62 21.18 -5.44 -10.08
N ALA A 63 22.13 -4.91 -10.85
CA ALA A 63 22.64 -3.58 -10.65
C ALA A 63 21.50 -2.55 -10.69
N TYR A 64 20.61 -2.65 -11.70
CA TYR A 64 19.43 -1.80 -11.82
C TYR A 64 18.52 -1.88 -10.59
N PHE A 65 18.18 -3.10 -10.12
CA PHE A 65 17.41 -3.30 -8.89
C PHE A 65 18.10 -2.67 -7.66
N LEU A 66 19.39 -2.95 -7.47
CA LEU A 66 20.17 -2.46 -6.33
C LEU A 66 20.35 -0.94 -6.34
N THR A 67 20.48 -0.32 -7.51
CA THR A 67 20.56 1.15 -7.62
C THR A 67 19.29 1.82 -7.13
N PHE A 68 18.12 1.34 -7.58
CA PHE A 68 16.83 1.87 -7.10
C PHE A 68 16.62 1.58 -5.62
N LEU A 69 16.93 0.36 -5.19
CA LEU A 69 16.80 -0.02 -3.78
C LEU A 69 17.67 0.86 -2.89
N LEU A 70 18.93 1.09 -3.26
CA LEU A 70 19.85 1.95 -2.52
C LEU A 70 19.35 3.40 -2.47
N ALA A 71 18.95 3.96 -3.62
CA ALA A 71 18.43 5.33 -3.70
C ALA A 71 17.20 5.52 -2.79
N LEU A 72 16.28 4.56 -2.81
CA LEU A 72 15.09 4.58 -1.95
C LEU A 72 15.47 4.37 -0.47
N THR A 73 16.36 3.44 -0.16
CA THR A 73 16.82 3.17 1.21
C THR A 73 17.48 4.40 1.84
N LEU A 74 18.28 5.16 1.08
CA LEU A 74 18.93 6.39 1.54
C LEU A 74 17.98 7.59 1.67
N SER A 75 16.78 7.54 1.06
CA SER A 75 15.79 8.61 1.20
C SER A 75 15.29 8.71 2.64
N THR A 76 15.28 9.94 3.18
CA THR A 76 14.73 10.26 4.50
C THR A 76 13.22 10.05 4.55
N LYS A 77 12.52 10.35 3.44
CA LYS A 77 11.09 10.09 3.28
C LYS A 77 10.86 8.68 2.77
N LYS A 78 10.05 7.94 3.52
CA LYS A 78 9.65 6.57 3.19
C LYS A 78 8.14 6.51 3.09
N ILE A 79 7.67 6.14 1.91
CA ILE A 79 6.26 5.95 1.59
C ILE A 79 6.12 4.74 0.68
N ASP A 80 5.06 3.97 0.86
CA ASP A 80 4.93 2.64 0.26
C ASP A 80 4.91 2.69 -1.28
N ARG A 81 4.28 3.70 -1.86
CA ARG A 81 4.17 3.93 -3.31
C ARG A 81 5.51 4.08 -4.04
N TYR A 82 6.59 4.44 -3.35
CA TYR A 82 7.91 4.50 -3.97
C TYR A 82 8.46 3.10 -4.30
N ALA A 83 7.96 2.04 -3.66
CA ALA A 83 8.31 0.67 -4.03
C ALA A 83 7.86 0.31 -5.47
N LEU A 84 6.97 1.09 -6.09
CA LEU A 84 6.57 0.91 -7.49
C LEU A 84 7.77 0.99 -8.44
N ALA A 85 8.79 1.77 -8.13
CA ALA A 85 10.02 1.87 -8.94
C ALA A 85 10.86 0.58 -8.90
N LEU A 86 10.63 -0.30 -7.94
CA LEU A 86 11.28 -1.62 -7.85
C LEU A 86 10.54 -2.68 -8.66
N VAL A 87 9.30 -2.42 -9.10
CA VAL A 87 8.49 -3.41 -9.81
C VAL A 87 9.09 -3.73 -11.19
N GLN A 88 9.58 -2.72 -11.93
CA GLN A 88 10.19 -2.94 -13.25
C GLN A 88 11.41 -3.88 -13.19
N PRO A 89 12.44 -3.65 -12.34
CA PRO A 89 13.55 -4.59 -12.22
C PRO A 89 13.13 -5.98 -11.72
N VAL A 90 12.13 -6.07 -10.84
CA VAL A 90 11.57 -7.37 -10.39
C VAL A 90 10.98 -8.14 -11.56
N LEU A 91 10.15 -7.50 -12.39
CA LEU A 91 9.54 -8.12 -13.57
C LEU A 91 10.59 -8.56 -14.59
N LEU A 92 11.65 -7.76 -14.79
CA LEU A 92 12.77 -8.15 -15.64
C LEU A 92 13.48 -9.41 -15.11
N PHE A 93 13.74 -9.49 -13.80
CA PHE A 93 14.31 -10.70 -13.18
C PHE A 93 13.44 -11.93 -13.37
N VAL A 94 12.15 -11.78 -13.07
CA VAL A 94 11.15 -12.83 -13.22
C VAL A 94 11.09 -13.31 -14.66
N SER A 95 11.04 -12.40 -15.64
CA SER A 95 10.95 -12.76 -17.06
C SER A 95 12.18 -13.54 -17.55
N LEU A 96 13.39 -13.13 -17.15
CA LEU A 96 14.63 -13.85 -17.48
C LEU A 96 14.66 -15.27 -16.93
N TYR A 97 14.06 -15.49 -15.75
CA TYR A 97 13.92 -16.80 -15.15
C TYR A 97 12.85 -17.64 -15.85
N LEU A 98 11.66 -17.07 -16.08
CA LEU A 98 10.56 -17.74 -16.76
C LEU A 98 10.93 -18.22 -18.18
N ALA A 99 11.76 -17.46 -18.89
CA ALA A 99 12.26 -17.82 -20.22
C ALA A 99 13.09 -19.12 -20.25
N LYS A 100 13.57 -19.59 -19.10
CA LYS A 100 14.36 -20.84 -18.97
C LYS A 100 13.52 -22.03 -18.49
N LEU A 101 12.26 -21.80 -18.11
CA LEU A 101 11.40 -22.87 -17.62
C LEU A 101 10.90 -23.74 -18.77
N LYS A 102 10.63 -25.01 -18.45
CA LYS A 102 9.94 -25.91 -19.38
C LYS A 102 8.52 -25.40 -19.64
N TYR A 103 8.03 -25.57 -20.86
CA TYR A 103 6.71 -25.07 -21.29
C TYR A 103 5.56 -25.43 -20.35
N LYS A 104 5.51 -26.68 -19.86
CA LYS A 104 4.49 -27.12 -18.89
C LYS A 104 4.52 -26.31 -17.59
N THR A 105 5.71 -26.11 -17.02
CA THR A 105 5.90 -25.30 -15.80
C THR A 105 5.56 -23.84 -16.04
N LEU A 106 5.97 -23.29 -17.19
CA LEU A 106 5.65 -21.91 -17.57
C LEU A 106 4.14 -21.68 -17.64
N ILE A 107 3.38 -22.57 -18.31
CA ILE A 107 1.92 -22.50 -18.35
C ILE A 107 1.34 -22.51 -16.94
N SER A 108 1.78 -23.45 -16.09
CA SER A 108 1.27 -23.53 -14.71
C SER A 108 1.48 -22.23 -13.93
N VAL A 109 2.66 -21.60 -14.07
CA VAL A 109 2.95 -20.32 -13.42
C VAL A 109 2.05 -19.20 -13.98
N ILE A 110 1.85 -19.15 -15.30
CA ILE A 110 0.98 -18.13 -15.93
C ILE A 110 -0.47 -18.29 -15.47
N VAL A 111 -1.00 -19.52 -15.46
CA VAL A 111 -2.36 -19.82 -15.01
C VAL A 111 -2.52 -19.44 -13.53
N LEU A 112 -1.56 -19.80 -12.69
CA LEU A 112 -1.59 -19.45 -11.27
C LEU A 112 -1.51 -17.92 -11.05
N GLN A 113 -0.68 -17.22 -11.83
CA GLN A 113 -0.61 -15.76 -11.80
C GLN A 113 -1.93 -15.13 -12.21
N LEU A 114 -2.60 -15.65 -13.25
CA LEU A 114 -3.91 -15.15 -13.68
C LEU A 114 -4.97 -15.33 -12.60
N ILE A 115 -5.05 -16.52 -11.99
CA ILE A 115 -5.95 -16.80 -10.86
C ILE A 115 -5.67 -15.84 -9.70
N SER A 116 -4.39 -15.66 -9.35
CA SER A 116 -3.97 -14.73 -8.30
C SER A 116 -4.37 -13.28 -8.63
N THR A 117 -4.19 -12.83 -9.87
CA THR A 117 -4.58 -11.48 -10.30
C THR A 117 -6.10 -11.27 -10.24
N VAL A 118 -6.89 -12.25 -10.70
CA VAL A 118 -8.36 -12.21 -10.63
C VAL A 118 -8.81 -12.16 -9.17
N PHE A 119 -8.23 -12.97 -8.30
CA PHE A 119 -8.51 -12.95 -6.87
C PHE A 119 -8.18 -11.60 -6.23
N ILE A 120 -7.00 -11.04 -6.52
CA ILE A 120 -6.59 -9.72 -6.01
C ILE A 120 -7.55 -8.63 -6.49
N TYR A 121 -7.95 -8.68 -7.76
CA TYR A 121 -8.91 -7.74 -8.34
C TYR A 121 -10.24 -7.77 -7.57
N PHE A 122 -10.86 -8.94 -7.42
CA PHE A 122 -12.16 -9.05 -6.74
C PHE A 122 -12.10 -8.69 -5.26
N THR A 123 -10.98 -8.96 -4.58
CA THR A 123 -10.84 -8.68 -3.14
C THR A 123 -10.54 -7.23 -2.81
N ASN A 124 -9.89 -6.50 -3.73
CA ASN A 124 -9.43 -5.12 -3.50
C ASN A 124 -10.13 -4.09 -4.40
N TYR A 125 -11.06 -4.49 -5.28
CA TYR A 125 -11.81 -3.53 -6.10
C TYR A 125 -12.60 -2.54 -5.22
N PRO A 126 -12.59 -1.23 -5.54
CA PRO A 126 -11.97 -0.59 -6.70
C PRO A 126 -10.51 -0.12 -6.46
N VAL A 127 -9.96 -0.31 -5.27
CA VAL A 127 -8.66 0.22 -4.85
C VAL A 127 -7.60 -0.89 -4.82
N ILE A 128 -7.08 -1.25 -6.00
CA ILE A 128 -6.09 -2.33 -6.16
C ILE A 128 -4.78 -2.02 -5.42
N SER A 129 -4.43 -0.73 -5.25
CA SER A 129 -3.23 -0.29 -4.52
C SER A 129 -3.23 -0.67 -3.03
N GLY A 130 -4.41 -0.94 -2.47
CA GLY A 130 -4.59 -1.44 -1.11
C GLY A 130 -4.24 -2.93 -0.93
N HIS A 131 -3.79 -3.60 -2.00
CA HIS A 131 -3.35 -4.99 -1.91
C HIS A 131 -2.10 -5.15 -1.03
N TYR A 132 -2.19 -6.05 -0.05
CA TYR A 132 -1.05 -6.61 0.69
C TYR A 132 -1.10 -8.14 0.63
N SER A 133 0.06 -8.74 0.40
CA SER A 133 0.23 -10.16 0.12
C SER A 133 -0.14 -11.03 1.33
N PRO A 134 -0.99 -12.05 1.14
CA PRO A 134 -1.39 -12.95 2.23
C PRO A 134 -0.23 -13.84 2.72
N VAL A 135 0.86 -13.99 1.96
CA VAL A 135 2.03 -14.79 2.34
C VAL A 135 2.62 -14.33 3.68
N PHE A 136 2.52 -13.03 3.98
CA PHE A 136 2.99 -12.45 5.24
C PHE A 136 1.85 -12.05 6.18
N GLY A 137 0.65 -12.62 6.01
CA GLY A 137 -0.54 -12.29 6.82
C GLY A 137 -1.28 -11.02 6.38
N GLY A 138 -0.97 -10.48 5.19
CA GLY A 138 -1.71 -9.39 4.55
C GLY A 138 -1.68 -8.08 5.34
N VAL A 139 -2.77 -7.32 5.25
CA VAL A 139 -2.87 -5.98 5.86
C VAL A 139 -2.76 -6.00 7.38
N LYS A 140 -3.28 -7.03 8.04
CA LYS A 140 -3.20 -7.13 9.51
C LYS A 140 -1.75 -7.12 9.99
N THR A 141 -0.87 -7.87 9.32
CA THR A 141 0.56 -7.86 9.64
C THR A 141 1.21 -6.53 9.27
N ALA A 142 0.85 -5.93 8.13
CA ALA A 142 1.36 -4.63 7.72
C ALA A 142 1.02 -3.51 8.73
N LEU A 143 -0.20 -3.53 9.29
CA LEU A 143 -0.63 -2.64 10.38
C LEU A 143 0.15 -2.91 11.67
N ASN A 144 0.35 -4.17 12.03
CA ASN A 144 1.12 -4.53 13.22
C ASN A 144 2.61 -4.15 13.12
N MET A 145 3.15 -4.12 11.90
CA MET A 145 4.53 -3.74 11.60
C MET A 145 4.70 -2.25 11.31
N ASP A 146 3.65 -1.44 11.41
CA ASP A 146 3.69 0.01 11.15
C ASP A 146 4.19 0.37 9.74
N VAL A 147 3.83 -0.46 8.76
CA VAL A 147 4.16 -0.26 7.34
C VAL A 147 2.94 -0.10 6.43
N TYR A 148 1.74 -0.24 6.99
CA TYR A 148 0.52 0.03 6.27
C TYR A 148 0.33 1.54 6.11
N GLU A 149 0.23 2.01 4.86
CA GLU A 149 -0.02 3.42 4.57
C GLU A 149 -1.36 3.57 3.86
N ASN A 150 -2.31 4.27 4.49
CA ASN A 150 -3.54 4.64 3.81
C ASN A 150 -3.30 5.92 2.99
N SER A 151 -3.01 5.76 1.69
CA SER A 151 -2.78 6.85 0.73
C SER A 151 -4.04 7.68 0.39
N GLY A 152 -4.98 7.83 1.33
CA GLY A 152 -6.31 8.39 1.08
C GLY A 152 -7.22 7.44 0.30
N GLU A 153 -6.87 6.16 0.31
CA GLU A 153 -7.66 5.09 -0.26
C GLU A 153 -9.01 5.01 0.47
N TYR A 154 -10.09 4.76 -0.26
CA TYR A 154 -11.46 4.67 0.27
C TYR A 154 -12.13 5.98 0.71
N PHE A 155 -11.42 7.10 0.78
CA PHE A 155 -12.04 8.41 1.07
C PHE A 155 -13.02 8.87 -0.01
N ALA A 156 -12.78 8.51 -1.27
CA ALA A 156 -13.72 8.78 -2.36
C ALA A 156 -15.07 8.08 -2.12
N GLN A 157 -15.05 6.82 -1.65
CA GLN A 157 -16.25 6.05 -1.34
C GLN A 157 -17.01 6.65 -0.15
N ALA A 158 -16.30 7.10 0.88
CA ALA A 158 -16.90 7.84 1.99
C ALA A 158 -17.56 9.15 1.51
N ALA A 159 -16.89 9.89 0.63
CA ALA A 159 -17.45 11.11 0.04
C ALA A 159 -18.70 10.83 -0.80
N PHE A 160 -18.68 9.81 -1.66
CA PHE A 160 -19.84 9.43 -2.47
C PHE A 160 -21.03 8.96 -1.62
N TYR A 161 -20.76 8.23 -0.54
CA TYR A 161 -21.79 7.84 0.42
C TYR A 161 -22.40 9.06 1.12
N LEU A 162 -21.58 9.99 1.62
CA LEU A 162 -22.11 11.18 2.28
C LEU A 162 -22.87 12.09 1.29
N ASN A 163 -22.43 12.17 0.04
CA ASN A 163 -23.17 12.86 -1.02
C ASN A 163 -24.58 12.26 -1.23
N SER A 164 -24.76 10.94 -1.04
CA SER A 164 -26.08 10.30 -1.19
C SER A 164 -27.01 10.50 0.01
N LEU A 165 -26.48 10.87 1.17
CA LEU A 165 -27.27 11.26 2.35
C LEU A 165 -27.66 12.75 2.37
N GLY A 166 -27.07 13.55 1.49
CA GLY A 166 -27.28 15.00 1.41
C GLY A 166 -26.06 15.80 1.91
N ARG A 167 -25.97 17.06 1.49
CA ARG A 167 -24.85 17.94 1.83
C ARG A 167 -24.90 18.33 3.31
N ALA A 168 -23.81 18.09 4.02
CA ALA A 168 -23.61 18.46 5.41
C ALA A 168 -22.17 18.93 5.66
N ASP A 169 -21.93 19.55 6.81
CA ASP A 169 -20.58 19.83 7.29
C ASP A 169 -19.95 18.52 7.79
N VAL A 170 -18.81 18.15 7.20
CA VAL A 170 -18.09 16.91 7.47
C VAL A 170 -16.70 17.21 7.98
N TYR A 171 -16.38 16.74 9.18
CA TYR A 171 -15.06 16.85 9.78
C TYR A 171 -14.13 15.75 9.25
N VAL A 172 -13.01 16.14 8.64
CA VAL A 172 -12.02 15.24 8.05
C VAL A 172 -10.62 15.68 8.48
N PRO A 173 -10.10 15.14 9.61
CA PRO A 173 -8.80 15.56 10.15
C PRO A 173 -7.62 15.09 9.29
N ASP A 174 -7.74 13.91 8.67
CA ASP A 174 -6.67 13.24 7.93
C ASP A 174 -7.08 13.00 6.48
N ASN A 175 -6.12 13.06 5.54
CA ASN A 175 -6.37 12.88 4.10
C ASN A 175 -7.50 13.79 3.56
N TYR A 176 -7.60 15.00 4.09
CA TYR A 176 -8.61 16.00 3.75
C TYR A 176 -8.72 16.23 2.23
N GLU A 177 -7.58 16.30 1.54
CA GLU A 177 -7.49 16.51 0.09
C GLU A 177 -8.13 15.36 -0.68
N SER A 178 -7.87 14.12 -0.26
CA SER A 178 -8.40 12.91 -0.89
C SER A 178 -9.92 12.80 -0.73
N PHE A 179 -10.49 13.31 0.37
CA PHE A 179 -11.94 13.37 0.57
C PHE A 179 -12.60 14.54 -0.17
N LYS A 180 -12.08 15.75 0.05
CA LYS A 180 -12.65 17.01 -0.45
C LYS A 180 -12.83 17.02 -1.97
N TYR A 181 -11.92 16.37 -2.68
CA TYR A 181 -11.99 16.31 -4.14
C TYR A 181 -13.30 15.67 -4.66
N PHE A 182 -13.89 14.72 -3.92
CA PHE A 182 -15.08 13.98 -4.33
C PHE A 182 -16.37 14.42 -3.60
N TYR A 183 -16.25 15.10 -2.46
CA TYR A 183 -17.40 15.52 -1.66
C TYR A 183 -17.97 16.86 -2.14
N GLN A 184 -19.30 16.98 -2.22
CA GLN A 184 -19.98 18.18 -2.72
C GLN A 184 -20.45 19.14 -1.62
N GLY A 185 -20.35 18.75 -0.34
CA GLY A 185 -20.68 19.60 0.79
C GLY A 185 -19.45 20.31 1.38
N ASN A 186 -19.62 20.89 2.56
CA ASN A 186 -18.52 21.55 3.26
C ASN A 186 -17.65 20.51 3.99
N THR A 187 -16.35 20.53 3.73
CA THR A 187 -15.37 19.73 4.47
C THR A 187 -14.58 20.60 5.43
N LEU A 188 -14.57 20.25 6.70
CA LEU A 188 -13.91 20.96 7.79
C LEU A 188 -12.64 20.22 8.23
N ARG A 189 -11.53 20.95 8.42
CA ARG A 189 -10.29 20.40 9.01
C ARG A 189 -10.28 20.43 10.54
N ASN A 190 -11.09 21.31 11.12
CA ASN A 190 -11.27 21.47 12.56
C ASN A 190 -12.72 21.13 12.90
N TYR A 191 -12.94 20.52 14.05
CA TYR A 191 -14.28 20.20 14.51
C TYR A 191 -15.08 21.48 14.80
N SER A 192 -16.37 21.45 14.46
CA SER A 192 -17.33 22.55 14.65
C SER A 192 -18.63 21.97 15.23
N GLU A 193 -19.40 22.76 15.97
CA GLU A 193 -20.74 22.38 16.44
C GLU A 193 -21.72 22.09 15.29
N SER A 194 -21.46 22.63 14.09
CA SER A 194 -22.24 22.34 12.88
C SER A 194 -21.95 20.97 12.25
N THR A 195 -20.93 20.25 12.74
CA THR A 195 -20.46 18.98 12.17
C THR A 195 -21.53 17.91 12.34
N LYS A 196 -22.00 17.34 11.22
CA LYS A 196 -22.96 16.21 11.26
C LYS A 196 -22.28 14.85 11.15
N TYR A 197 -21.13 14.81 10.47
CA TYR A 197 -20.37 13.58 10.26
C TYR A 197 -18.88 13.82 10.46
N ALA A 198 -18.19 12.80 10.94
CA ALA A 198 -16.74 12.75 10.98
C ALA A 198 -16.24 11.57 10.12
N VAL A 199 -15.19 11.80 9.33
CA VAL A 199 -14.53 10.75 8.55
C VAL A 199 -13.12 10.57 9.06
N THR A 200 -12.82 9.38 9.56
CA THR A 200 -11.48 9.03 10.05
C THR A 200 -10.96 7.81 9.33
N SER A 201 -9.64 7.57 9.43
CA SER A 201 -9.01 6.42 8.80
C SER A 201 -7.97 5.77 9.69
N VAL A 202 -7.77 4.47 9.47
CA VAL A 202 -6.67 3.71 10.04
C VAL A 202 -5.43 3.87 9.16
N ASP A 203 -4.29 4.07 9.80
CA ASP A 203 -2.96 4.24 9.17
C ASP A 203 -1.85 3.77 10.13
N PHE A 204 -0.58 3.72 9.72
CA PHE A 204 0.52 3.24 10.58
C PHE A 204 0.64 4.02 11.91
N ASP A 205 0.36 5.32 11.90
CA ASP A 205 0.36 6.22 13.07
C ASP A 205 -1.03 6.31 13.76
N ARG A 206 -2.04 5.66 13.18
CA ARG A 206 -3.45 5.68 13.60
C ARG A 206 -4.02 4.26 13.56
N LYS A 207 -3.54 3.38 14.46
CA LYS A 207 -3.89 1.94 14.45
C LYS A 207 -5.36 1.63 14.80
N ALA A 208 -6.11 2.62 15.28
CA ALA A 208 -7.54 2.50 15.55
C ALA A 208 -8.25 3.77 15.04
N SER A 209 -9.47 3.61 14.53
CA SER A 209 -10.35 4.76 14.28
C SER A 209 -10.56 5.48 15.61
N ARG A 210 -10.10 6.73 15.70
CA ARG A 210 -10.30 7.53 16.90
C ARG A 210 -11.79 7.74 17.09
N ASN A 211 -12.30 7.49 18.30
CA ASN A 211 -13.57 8.09 18.71
C ASN A 211 -13.37 9.60 18.60
N VAL A 212 -14.03 10.21 17.62
CA VAL A 212 -14.06 11.66 17.52
C VAL A 212 -15.03 12.11 18.60
N VAL A 213 -14.55 12.95 19.52
CA VAL A 213 -15.39 13.47 20.61
C VAL A 213 -16.62 14.15 19.98
N GLY A 214 -17.82 13.69 20.35
CA GLY A 214 -19.09 14.15 19.77
C GLY A 214 -19.61 13.32 18.58
N CYS A 215 -18.83 12.37 18.05
CA CYS A 215 -19.23 11.50 16.93
C CYS A 215 -18.91 10.03 17.22
N GLU A 216 -19.68 9.42 18.11
CA GLU A 216 -19.43 8.05 18.58
C GLU A 216 -20.16 6.99 17.75
N LYS A 217 -21.21 7.36 17.02
CA LYS A 217 -22.05 6.41 16.29
C LYS A 217 -21.48 6.10 14.92
N LEU A 218 -20.94 4.90 14.75
CA LEU A 218 -20.51 4.40 13.43
C LEU A 218 -21.70 4.30 12.47
N ASP A 219 -21.62 5.02 11.36
CA ASP A 219 -22.65 5.05 10.32
C ASP A 219 -22.28 4.12 9.15
N LYS A 220 -21.03 4.20 8.69
CA LYS A 220 -20.51 3.36 7.59
C LYS A 220 -19.01 3.15 7.70
N ALA A 221 -18.52 2.03 7.15
CA ALA A 221 -17.09 1.77 7.00
C ALA A 221 -16.77 1.31 5.57
N PHE A 222 -15.57 1.65 5.10
CA PHE A 222 -15.08 1.37 3.75
C PHE A 222 -13.70 0.72 3.81
N GLY A 223 -13.50 -0.29 2.97
CA GLY A 223 -12.27 -1.05 2.85
C GLY A 223 -12.46 -2.27 1.94
N PRO A 224 -11.45 -3.14 1.84
CA PRO A 224 -11.53 -4.37 1.06
C PRO A 224 -12.55 -5.33 1.68
N SER A 225 -13.28 -6.08 0.84
CA SER A 225 -14.42 -6.91 1.25
C SER A 225 -14.10 -7.98 2.30
N PHE A 226 -12.84 -8.40 2.41
CA PHE A 226 -12.40 -9.47 3.32
C PHE A 226 -11.30 -9.02 4.30
N GLN A 227 -11.14 -7.72 4.49
CA GLN A 227 -10.09 -7.16 5.33
C GLN A 227 -10.65 -6.14 6.33
N VAL A 228 -9.76 -5.56 7.14
CA VAL A 228 -10.11 -4.51 8.08
C VAL A 228 -10.58 -3.28 7.29
N PRO A 229 -11.71 -2.65 7.64
CA PRO A 229 -12.08 -1.37 7.04
C PRO A 229 -11.00 -0.31 7.32
N PHE A 230 -10.75 0.58 6.37
CA PHE A 230 -9.69 1.59 6.48
C PHE A 230 -10.23 2.99 6.71
N VAL A 231 -11.44 3.27 6.24
CA VAL A 231 -12.09 4.57 6.37
C VAL A 231 -13.44 4.37 7.04
N TYR A 232 -13.72 5.19 8.05
CA TYR A 232 -14.89 5.10 8.90
C TYR A 232 -15.63 6.43 8.87
N VAL A 233 -16.94 6.36 8.75
CA VAL A 233 -17.85 7.50 8.81
C VAL A 233 -18.65 7.38 10.10
N PHE A 234 -18.50 8.37 10.97
CA PHE A 234 -19.24 8.49 12.21
C PHE A 234 -20.27 9.61 12.09
N ARG A 235 -21.43 9.40 12.70
CA ARG A 235 -22.46 10.42 12.87
C ARG A 235 -22.23 11.15 14.20
N CYS A 236 -22.36 12.47 14.18
CA CYS A 236 -22.22 13.31 15.35
C CYS A 236 -23.59 13.59 15.96
N ASP A 237 -23.68 13.51 17.28
CA ASP A 237 -24.88 13.90 18.01
C ASP A 237 -24.84 15.41 18.18
N ILE A 238 -25.91 16.07 17.73
CA ILE A 238 -26.14 17.52 17.88
C ILE A 238 -27.19 17.70 18.97
#